data_AF-A0A940BXE2-F1
#
_entry.id   AF-A0A940BXE2-F1
#
_cell.length_a   1.000
_cell.length_b   1.000
_cell.length_c   1.000
_cell.angle_alpha   90.00
_cell.angle_beta   90.00
_cell.angle_gamma   90.00
#
_symmetry.space_group_name_H-M   'P 1'
#
loop_
_entity.id
_entity.type
_entity.pdbx_description
1 polymer ?
#
loop_
_entity_poly.entity_id
_entity_poly.type
_entity_poly.pdbx_seq_one_letter_code
_entity_poly.pdbx_strand_id
1 'polypeptide(L)'
;MADARIITDEFISSNAVNSSALSNAKKVSNSGGFRKLCKSADETLIFGDCYGSGSKPYNASVDFSGDTPVFRCSCPSRQIPCKHCLALMYDWTAGKDFAVEEIPEDIARKREKIEKRAEKAASGESTEKAPSKPNKSAAAKKLQKQREGLDLAGSFVHDLLANGIGSVNKAACSQYSTLAKQLGDYYLPEPQAIMNEIIGAVSKLSENPDDSEANNIIALCVRLGSTIKKSRAYIDQKLESGEVLPEDSILYEEMGGIWKLSQLKELGLFRENAEILQLSFTRIDNELRKEFVDEGYWIDLAAGDILRTENIRPYKAVKYIKTDDAKFDLYTVKELCIYPGTINRRIRWEEAESRPAETKDFAQVLSKAESISSAVKNAKNELKNTLSRPYAAVLINFDSIEYTGDGHGVVKCGDETIALREFNDYPGSCSALRLISGVLSGGALLGGLFYDAQQHSFSFSPFSVVTENEIIRL
;
A
#
# COMPACT_ATOMS: atom_id res chain seq x y z
N MET A 1 -36.00 -16.34 -3.00
CA MET A 1 -34.69 -16.85 -3.42
C MET A 1 -34.60 -16.71 -4.92
N ALA A 2 -33.47 -16.22 -5.45
CA ALA A 2 -33.26 -16.21 -6.89
C ALA A 2 -33.12 -17.65 -7.40
N ASP A 3 -33.64 -17.94 -8.58
CA ASP A 3 -33.49 -19.22 -9.26
C ASP A 3 -32.93 -18.98 -10.67
N ALA A 4 -32.64 -20.05 -11.41
CA ALA A 4 -32.09 -19.95 -12.76
C ALA A 4 -33.02 -19.24 -13.76
N ARG A 5 -34.29 -18.95 -13.43
CA ARG A 5 -35.21 -18.24 -14.34
C ARG A 5 -34.89 -16.75 -14.48
N ILE A 6 -34.03 -16.21 -13.62
CA ILE A 6 -33.52 -14.83 -13.78
C ILE A 6 -32.58 -14.67 -14.97
N ILE A 7 -32.08 -15.77 -15.53
CA ILE A 7 -31.10 -15.75 -16.61
C ILE A 7 -31.79 -15.22 -17.88
N THR A 8 -31.39 -14.03 -18.31
CA THR A 8 -31.72 -13.42 -19.60
C THR A 8 -30.45 -13.16 -20.41
N ASP A 9 -30.58 -12.88 -21.71
CA ASP A 9 -29.44 -12.46 -22.53
C ASP A 9 -28.73 -11.23 -21.97
N GLU A 10 -29.49 -10.31 -21.36
CA GLU A 10 -28.97 -9.12 -20.70
C GLU A 10 -28.20 -9.47 -19.42
N PHE A 11 -28.71 -10.41 -18.62
CA PHE A 11 -28.00 -10.94 -17.46
C PHE A 11 -26.69 -11.64 -17.84
N ILE A 12 -26.69 -12.41 -18.93
CA ILE A 12 -25.47 -13.07 -19.43
C ILE A 12 -24.45 -12.04 -19.89
N SER A 13 -24.92 -10.99 -20.56
CA SER A 13 -24.09 -9.90 -21.07
C SER A 13 -23.48 -9.05 -19.95
N SER A 14 -24.26 -8.71 -18.92
CA SER A 14 -23.82 -7.90 -17.78
C SER A 14 -22.83 -8.64 -16.87
N ASN A 15 -22.89 -9.97 -16.81
CA ASN A 15 -21.99 -10.79 -16.01
C ASN A 15 -20.71 -11.20 -16.75
N ALA A 16 -20.57 -10.92 -18.04
CA ALA A 16 -19.38 -11.33 -18.79
C ALA A 16 -18.18 -10.40 -18.58
N VAL A 17 -17.00 -10.98 -18.39
CA VAL A 17 -15.75 -10.24 -18.12
C VAL A 17 -15.29 -9.38 -19.30
N ASN A 18 -15.64 -9.76 -20.54
CA ASN A 18 -15.37 -9.00 -21.77
C ASN A 18 -16.15 -9.58 -22.96
N SER A 19 -16.14 -8.85 -24.08
CA SER A 19 -16.80 -9.26 -25.34
C SER A 19 -16.26 -10.55 -25.95
N SER A 20 -14.98 -10.88 -25.72
CA SER A 20 -14.40 -12.14 -26.22
C SER A 20 -14.90 -13.35 -25.44
N ALA A 21 -15.14 -13.23 -24.13
CA ALA A 21 -15.77 -14.27 -23.33
C ALA A 21 -17.20 -14.56 -23.80
N LEU A 22 -17.98 -13.52 -24.13
CA LEU A 22 -19.34 -13.66 -24.69
C LEU A 22 -19.35 -14.38 -26.04
N SER A 23 -18.52 -13.92 -26.98
CA SER A 23 -18.48 -14.53 -28.31
C SER A 23 -18.02 -15.99 -28.27
N ASN A 24 -17.04 -16.32 -27.41
CA ASN A 24 -16.60 -17.69 -27.20
C ASN A 24 -17.67 -18.56 -26.50
N ALA A 25 -18.43 -18.00 -25.56
CA ALA A 25 -19.52 -18.70 -24.90
C ALA A 25 -20.66 -19.06 -25.87
N LYS A 26 -21.06 -18.12 -26.75
CA LYS A 26 -22.04 -18.38 -27.81
C LYS A 26 -21.58 -19.50 -28.75
N LYS A 27 -20.29 -19.52 -29.11
CA LYS A 27 -19.73 -20.61 -29.93
C LYS A 27 -19.86 -21.97 -29.25
N VAL A 28 -19.53 -22.07 -27.96
CA VAL A 28 -19.64 -23.31 -27.18
C VAL A 28 -21.08 -23.79 -27.07
N SER A 29 -22.02 -22.88 -26.80
CA SER A 29 -23.45 -23.19 -26.72
C SER A 29 -24.00 -23.68 -28.07
N ASN A 30 -23.72 -22.96 -29.16
CA ASN A 30 -24.18 -23.31 -30.51
C ASN A 30 -23.58 -24.62 -31.04
N SER A 31 -22.36 -24.97 -30.64
CA SER A 31 -21.70 -26.21 -31.07
C SER A 31 -22.12 -27.43 -30.26
N GLY A 32 -23.05 -27.31 -29.30
CA GLY A 32 -23.41 -28.42 -28.41
C GLY A 32 -22.24 -28.82 -27.49
N GLY A 33 -21.52 -27.84 -26.94
CA GLY A 33 -20.29 -28.06 -26.18
C GLY A 33 -20.45 -28.78 -24.83
N PHE A 34 -21.66 -29.09 -24.40
CA PHE A 34 -21.93 -29.82 -23.16
C PHE A 34 -22.31 -31.27 -23.42
N ARG A 35 -21.60 -32.19 -22.75
CA ARG A 35 -21.94 -33.61 -22.68
C ARG A 35 -23.13 -33.87 -21.77
N LYS A 36 -23.30 -33.03 -20.74
CA LYS A 36 -24.32 -33.16 -19.71
C LYS A 36 -24.77 -31.77 -19.26
N LEU A 37 -26.08 -31.60 -19.15
CA LEU A 37 -26.75 -30.40 -18.66
C LEU A 37 -27.73 -30.84 -17.56
N CYS A 38 -27.58 -30.26 -16.37
CA CYS A 38 -28.33 -30.64 -15.19
C CYS A 38 -28.79 -29.44 -14.38
N LYS A 39 -29.90 -29.60 -13.68
CA LYS A 39 -30.43 -28.61 -12.74
C LYS A 39 -30.80 -29.26 -11.42
N SER A 40 -30.76 -28.50 -10.33
CA SER A 40 -31.35 -28.91 -9.06
C SER A 40 -32.88 -28.87 -9.13
N ALA A 41 -33.56 -29.63 -8.27
CA ALA A 41 -35.03 -29.71 -8.24
C ALA A 41 -35.71 -28.36 -7.94
N ASP A 42 -35.05 -27.50 -7.18
CA ASP A 42 -35.47 -26.13 -6.85
C ASP A 42 -35.02 -25.08 -7.89
N GLU A 43 -34.35 -25.50 -8.96
CA GLU A 43 -33.78 -24.66 -10.02
C GLU A 43 -32.81 -23.56 -9.51
N THR A 44 -32.29 -23.68 -8.29
CA THR A 44 -31.29 -22.75 -7.75
C THR A 44 -29.87 -23.05 -8.25
N LEU A 45 -29.65 -24.18 -8.90
CA LEU A 45 -28.37 -24.58 -9.47
C LEU A 45 -28.56 -25.11 -10.88
N ILE A 46 -27.79 -24.59 -11.82
CA ILE A 46 -27.53 -25.25 -13.10
C ILE A 46 -26.07 -25.67 -13.16
N PHE A 47 -25.80 -26.86 -13.69
CA PHE A 47 -24.46 -27.40 -13.81
C PHE A 47 -24.33 -28.32 -15.02
N GLY A 48 -23.12 -28.50 -15.52
CA GLY A 48 -22.90 -29.32 -16.70
C GLY A 48 -21.43 -29.64 -16.97
N ASP A 49 -21.23 -30.67 -17.79
CA ASP A 49 -19.92 -31.15 -18.19
C ASP A 49 -19.62 -30.68 -19.62
N CYS A 50 -18.81 -29.63 -19.74
CA CYS A 50 -18.38 -29.10 -21.02
C CYS A 50 -17.21 -29.92 -21.58
N TYR A 51 -17.21 -30.20 -22.89
CA TYR A 51 -16.05 -30.76 -23.56
C TYR A 51 -14.82 -29.85 -23.36
N GLY A 52 -13.70 -30.46 -22.97
CA GLY A 52 -12.44 -29.77 -22.68
C GLY A 52 -11.35 -30.17 -23.65
N SER A 53 -10.21 -29.46 -23.60
CA SER A 53 -9.02 -29.78 -24.44
C SER A 53 -8.22 -30.99 -23.93
N GLY A 54 -8.68 -31.67 -22.88
CA GLY A 54 -8.04 -32.84 -22.28
C GLY A 54 -9.02 -34.01 -22.13
N SER A 55 -8.58 -35.08 -21.48
CA SER A 55 -9.37 -36.32 -21.32
C SER A 55 -10.55 -36.21 -20.36
N LYS A 56 -10.59 -35.19 -19.50
CA LYS A 56 -11.69 -34.92 -18.56
C LYS A 56 -12.48 -33.68 -18.97
N PRO A 57 -13.82 -33.72 -18.94
CA PRO A 57 -14.64 -32.54 -19.21
C PRO A 57 -14.48 -31.48 -18.12
N TYR A 58 -14.77 -30.23 -18.46
CA TYR A 58 -14.83 -29.14 -17.49
C TYR A 58 -16.21 -29.10 -16.85
N ASN A 59 -16.27 -29.25 -15.53
CA ASN A 59 -17.50 -29.12 -14.77
C ASN A 59 -17.76 -27.63 -14.53
N ALA A 60 -18.83 -27.10 -15.09
CA ALA A 60 -19.28 -25.73 -14.90
C ALA A 60 -20.56 -25.71 -14.07
N SER A 61 -20.71 -24.75 -13.17
CA SER A 61 -21.94 -24.52 -12.42
C SER A 61 -22.22 -23.04 -12.17
N VAL A 62 -23.50 -22.71 -12.09
CA VAL A 62 -24.03 -21.39 -11.75
C VAL A 62 -25.09 -21.56 -10.67
N ASP A 63 -24.84 -20.93 -9.52
CA ASP A 63 -25.55 -21.15 -8.28
C ASP A 63 -26.23 -19.86 -7.81
N PHE A 64 -27.56 -19.89 -7.68
CA PHE A 64 -28.44 -18.77 -7.36
C PHE A 64 -29.00 -18.84 -5.93
N SER A 65 -28.55 -19.79 -5.12
CA SER A 65 -29.06 -19.98 -3.75
C SER A 65 -28.81 -18.81 -2.79
N GLY A 66 -27.87 -17.91 -3.09
CA GLY A 66 -27.56 -16.73 -2.27
C GLY A 66 -27.95 -15.40 -2.93
N ASP A 67 -27.62 -14.28 -2.27
CA ASP A 67 -27.95 -12.91 -2.74
C ASP A 67 -27.30 -12.56 -4.08
N THR A 68 -26.10 -13.09 -4.34
CA THR A 68 -25.39 -12.93 -5.61
C THR A 68 -25.08 -14.29 -6.25
N PRO A 69 -25.27 -14.44 -7.57
CA PRO A 69 -24.93 -15.65 -8.31
C PRO A 69 -23.45 -16.05 -8.17
N VAL A 70 -23.18 -17.34 -7.92
CA VAL A 70 -21.82 -17.87 -7.81
C VAL A 70 -21.48 -18.75 -9.00
N PHE A 71 -20.42 -18.37 -9.72
CA PHE A 71 -19.96 -19.06 -10.92
C PHE A 71 -18.73 -19.91 -10.61
N ARG A 72 -18.76 -21.19 -10.98
CA ARG A 72 -17.65 -22.13 -10.74
C ARG A 72 -17.38 -22.95 -11.99
N CYS A 73 -16.11 -23.11 -12.34
CA CYS A 73 -15.71 -24.00 -13.43
C CYS A 73 -14.34 -24.62 -13.15
N SER A 74 -14.14 -25.88 -13.52
CA SER A 74 -12.84 -26.56 -13.39
C SER A 74 -11.83 -26.24 -14.51
N CYS A 75 -12.17 -25.34 -15.44
CA CYS A 75 -11.27 -24.93 -16.52
C CYS A 75 -10.13 -24.02 -16.01
N PRO A 76 -8.96 -24.00 -16.68
CA PRO A 76 -7.79 -23.21 -16.24
C PRO A 76 -7.93 -21.69 -16.41
N SER A 77 -9.09 -21.21 -16.91
CA SER A 77 -9.33 -19.78 -17.08
C SER A 77 -9.37 -19.05 -15.75
N ARG A 78 -8.71 -17.89 -15.66
CA ARG A 78 -8.80 -16.98 -14.50
C ARG A 78 -9.98 -16.01 -14.59
N GLN A 79 -10.73 -16.02 -15.70
CA GLN A 79 -11.94 -15.20 -15.86
C GLN A 79 -13.13 -15.89 -15.20
N ILE A 80 -13.84 -15.17 -14.34
CA ILE A 80 -15.06 -15.63 -13.66
C ILE A 80 -16.13 -14.57 -13.88
N PRO A 81 -17.29 -14.91 -14.47
CA PRO A 81 -17.63 -16.18 -15.11
C PRO A 81 -16.73 -16.48 -16.32
N CYS A 82 -16.32 -17.74 -16.48
CA CYS A 82 -15.59 -18.16 -17.67
C CYS A 82 -16.55 -18.42 -18.83
N LYS A 83 -16.02 -18.61 -20.04
CA LYS A 83 -16.84 -18.93 -21.23
C LYS A 83 -17.75 -20.16 -21.05
N HIS A 84 -17.39 -21.14 -20.22
CA HIS A 84 -18.22 -22.33 -19.98
C HIS A 84 -19.41 -22.00 -19.07
N CYS A 85 -19.23 -21.22 -18.00
CA CYS A 85 -20.34 -20.76 -17.17
C CYS A 85 -21.32 -19.89 -17.99
N LEU A 86 -20.79 -19.01 -18.84
CA LEU A 86 -21.62 -18.20 -19.74
C LEU A 86 -22.35 -19.09 -20.78
N ALA A 87 -21.68 -20.09 -21.35
CA ALA A 87 -22.29 -21.02 -22.31
C ALA A 87 -23.39 -21.87 -21.66
N LEU A 88 -23.22 -22.27 -20.40
CA LEU A 88 -24.23 -22.98 -19.62
C LEU A 88 -25.50 -22.13 -19.45
N MET A 89 -25.34 -20.82 -19.23
CA MET A 89 -26.48 -19.89 -19.18
C MET A 89 -27.13 -19.66 -20.55
N TYR A 90 -26.36 -19.61 -21.63
CA TYR A 90 -26.93 -19.56 -22.99
C TYR A 90 -27.70 -20.84 -23.33
N ASP A 91 -27.22 -22.01 -22.91
CA ASP A 91 -27.93 -23.28 -23.11
C ASP A 91 -29.26 -23.31 -22.34
N TRP A 92 -29.30 -22.66 -21.17
CA TRP A 92 -30.54 -22.45 -20.42
C TRP A 92 -31.52 -21.51 -21.13
N THR A 93 -31.08 -20.33 -21.59
CA THR A 93 -31.96 -19.39 -22.30
C THR A 93 -32.42 -19.91 -23.67
N ALA A 94 -31.62 -20.77 -24.30
CA ALA A 94 -31.99 -21.48 -25.52
C ALA A 94 -33.03 -22.60 -25.30
N GLY A 95 -33.45 -22.86 -24.05
CA GLY A 95 -34.46 -23.86 -23.73
C GLY A 95 -34.00 -25.29 -23.96
N LYS A 96 -32.70 -25.57 -23.85
CA LYS A 96 -32.19 -26.96 -23.91
C LYS A 96 -32.69 -27.77 -22.73
N ASP A 97 -32.68 -29.09 -22.86
CA ASP A 97 -33.11 -29.98 -21.79
C ASP A 97 -32.03 -30.11 -20.70
N PHE A 98 -32.41 -29.82 -19.46
CA PHE A 98 -31.58 -29.94 -18.28
C PHE A 98 -32.19 -30.99 -17.35
N ALA A 99 -31.50 -32.12 -17.20
CA ALA A 99 -31.96 -33.21 -16.36
C ALA A 99 -31.95 -32.81 -14.88
N VAL A 100 -33.00 -33.15 -14.14
CA VAL A 100 -33.04 -32.92 -12.69
C VAL A 100 -32.13 -33.93 -12.01
N GLU A 101 -31.11 -33.43 -11.32
CA GLU A 101 -30.17 -34.26 -10.55
C GLU A 101 -29.91 -33.65 -9.16
N GLU A 102 -29.44 -34.49 -8.24
CA GLU A 102 -29.00 -34.03 -6.92
C GLU A 102 -27.82 -33.07 -7.04
N ILE A 103 -27.75 -32.12 -6.11
CA ILE A 103 -26.66 -31.15 -6.05
C ILE A 103 -25.35 -31.92 -5.77
N PRO A 104 -24.31 -31.78 -6.62
CA PRO A 104 -23.02 -32.42 -6.38
C PRO A 104 -22.46 -32.10 -4.99
N GLU A 105 -21.91 -33.12 -4.30
CA GLU A 105 -21.42 -32.99 -2.91
C GLU A 105 -20.41 -31.85 -2.73
N ASP A 106 -19.58 -31.57 -3.74
CA ASP A 106 -18.60 -30.49 -3.68
C ASP A 106 -19.26 -29.09 -3.67
N ILE A 107 -20.40 -28.95 -4.33
CA ILE A 107 -21.22 -27.73 -4.34
C ILE A 107 -22.03 -27.63 -3.06
N ALA A 108 -22.64 -28.73 -2.61
CA ALA A 108 -23.37 -28.78 -1.34
C ALA A 108 -22.48 -28.36 -0.15
N ARG A 109 -21.26 -28.90 -0.07
CA ARG A 109 -20.27 -28.52 0.96
C ARG A 109 -19.84 -27.05 0.88
N LYS A 110 -19.81 -26.48 -0.33
CA LYS A 110 -19.50 -25.04 -0.52
C LYS A 110 -20.67 -24.15 -0.10
N ARG A 111 -21.93 -24.55 -0.38
CA ARG A 111 -23.15 -23.86 0.09
C ARG A 111 -23.20 -23.84 1.61
N GLU A 112 -23.04 -25.00 2.25
CA GLU A 112 -23.03 -25.13 3.71
C GLU A 112 -21.96 -24.24 4.36
N LYS A 113 -20.78 -24.11 3.73
CA LYS A 113 -19.71 -23.23 4.21
C LYS A 113 -20.05 -21.73 4.06
N ILE A 114 -20.84 -21.36 3.06
CA ILE A 114 -21.30 -19.98 2.84
C ILE A 114 -22.45 -19.67 3.80
N GLU A 115 -23.43 -20.56 3.97
CA GLU A 115 -24.52 -20.45 4.93
C GLU A 115 -24.00 -20.34 6.36
N LYS A 116 -23.08 -21.23 6.78
CA LYS A 116 -22.40 -21.13 8.09
C LYS A 116 -21.58 -19.84 8.27
N ARG A 117 -21.22 -19.13 7.20
CA ARG A 117 -20.58 -17.81 7.28
C ARG A 117 -21.61 -16.68 7.35
N ALA A 118 -22.73 -16.81 6.65
CA ALA A 118 -23.83 -15.85 6.65
C ALA A 118 -24.63 -15.89 7.97
N GLU A 119 -24.92 -17.07 8.50
CA GLU A 119 -25.55 -17.26 9.82
C GLU A 119 -24.68 -16.64 10.93
N LYS A 120 -23.35 -16.81 10.84
CA LYS A 120 -22.39 -16.17 11.75
C LYS A 120 -22.24 -14.66 11.55
N ALA A 121 -22.64 -14.12 10.40
CA ALA A 121 -22.64 -12.68 10.15
C ALA A 121 -23.96 -12.03 10.60
N ALA A 122 -25.08 -12.76 10.52
CA ALA A 122 -26.41 -12.29 10.89
C ALA A 122 -26.68 -12.38 12.40
N SER A 123 -25.99 -13.25 13.15
CA SER A 123 -26.20 -13.41 14.59
C SER A 123 -25.61 -12.29 15.45
N GLY A 124 -24.93 -11.29 14.87
CA GLY A 124 -24.32 -10.17 15.62
C GLY A 124 -23.21 -10.59 16.59
N GLU A 125 -22.95 -11.89 16.73
CA GLU A 125 -21.75 -12.44 17.36
C GLU A 125 -20.59 -12.23 16.39
N SER A 126 -20.03 -11.03 16.39
CA SER A 126 -18.62 -10.84 16.10
C SER A 126 -17.80 -11.56 17.16
N THR A 127 -17.86 -12.90 17.20
CA THR A 127 -16.72 -13.65 17.67
C THR A 127 -15.61 -13.29 16.69
N GLU A 128 -14.70 -12.43 17.14
CA GLU A 128 -13.34 -12.41 16.63
C GLU A 128 -12.96 -13.86 16.34
N LYS A 129 -12.86 -14.20 15.06
CA LYS A 129 -12.20 -15.45 14.72
C LYS A 129 -10.82 -15.30 15.33
N ALA A 130 -10.56 -16.06 16.40
CA ALA A 130 -9.22 -16.25 16.90
C ALA A 130 -8.33 -16.46 15.66
N PRO A 131 -7.35 -15.58 15.43
CA PRO A 131 -6.61 -15.56 14.18
C PRO A 131 -6.07 -16.97 13.95
N SER A 132 -6.24 -17.48 12.72
CA SER A 132 -5.71 -18.80 12.40
C SER A 132 -4.24 -18.81 12.81
N LYS A 133 -3.86 -19.66 13.77
CA LYS A 133 -2.50 -19.66 14.33
C LYS A 133 -1.51 -19.57 13.17
N PRO A 134 -0.66 -18.53 13.13
CA PRO A 134 0.19 -18.29 11.98
C PRO A 134 1.11 -19.50 11.78
N ASN A 135 1.13 -20.01 10.55
CA ASN A 135 1.87 -21.23 10.22
C ASN A 135 3.37 -20.94 10.24
N LYS A 136 4.03 -21.25 11.36
CA LYS A 136 5.48 -21.07 11.55
C LYS A 136 6.30 -21.75 10.45
N SER A 137 5.90 -22.93 9.96
CA SER A 137 6.63 -23.60 8.87
C SER A 137 6.58 -22.81 7.56
N ALA A 138 5.42 -22.26 7.21
CA ALA A 138 5.29 -21.41 6.03
C ALA A 138 6.06 -20.09 6.18
N ALA A 139 6.05 -19.50 7.37
CA ALA A 139 6.83 -18.29 7.68
C ALA A 139 8.34 -18.54 7.57
N ALA A 140 8.85 -19.63 8.15
CA ALA A 140 10.26 -20.02 8.04
C ALA A 140 10.69 -20.24 6.57
N LYS A 141 9.87 -20.95 5.78
CA LYS A 141 10.13 -21.15 4.34
C LYS A 141 10.13 -19.83 3.56
N LYS A 142 9.27 -18.88 3.93
CA LYS A 142 9.26 -17.53 3.33
C LYS A 142 10.54 -16.78 3.67
N LEU A 143 10.96 -16.78 4.93
CA LEU A 143 12.20 -16.14 5.38
C LEU A 143 13.42 -16.73 4.66
N GLN A 144 13.49 -18.05 4.51
CA GLN A 144 14.57 -18.71 3.76
C GLN A 144 14.63 -18.24 2.29
N LYS A 145 13.46 -18.15 1.62
CA LYS A 145 13.40 -17.58 0.26
C LYS A 145 13.82 -16.11 0.24
N GLN A 146 13.35 -15.29 1.17
CA GLN A 146 13.78 -13.90 1.27
C GLN A 146 15.30 -13.82 1.46
N ARG A 147 15.90 -14.70 2.26
CA ARG A 147 17.35 -14.74 2.47
C ARG A 147 18.13 -14.99 1.18
N GLU A 148 17.67 -15.91 0.33
CA GLU A 148 18.23 -16.19 -1.00
C GLU A 148 18.08 -14.98 -1.94
N GLY A 149 16.91 -14.32 -1.93
CA GLY A 149 16.68 -13.11 -2.72
C GLY A 149 17.58 -11.94 -2.30
N LEU A 150 17.88 -11.81 -1.00
CA LEU A 150 18.83 -10.83 -0.48
C LEU A 150 20.28 -11.14 -0.89
N ASP A 151 20.61 -12.39 -1.22
CA ASP A 151 21.90 -12.75 -1.83
C ASP A 151 22.01 -12.24 -3.26
N LEU A 152 20.96 -12.41 -4.06
CA LEU A 152 20.88 -11.85 -5.42
C LEU A 152 20.97 -10.32 -5.41
N ALA A 153 20.23 -9.66 -4.52
CA ALA A 153 20.29 -8.20 -4.37
C ALA A 153 21.67 -7.72 -3.88
N GLY A 154 22.36 -8.52 -3.06
CA GLY A 154 23.72 -8.24 -2.62
C GLY A 154 24.74 -8.28 -3.76
N SER A 155 24.66 -9.31 -4.60
CA SER A 155 25.48 -9.43 -5.81
C SER A 155 25.27 -8.26 -6.77
N PHE A 156 24.02 -7.82 -6.96
CA PHE A 156 23.71 -6.64 -7.75
C PHE A 156 24.49 -5.39 -7.30
N VAL A 157 24.43 -5.05 -6.01
CA VAL A 157 25.13 -3.87 -5.47
C VAL A 157 26.63 -4.02 -5.61
N HIS A 158 27.17 -5.21 -5.31
CA HIS A 158 28.59 -5.48 -5.45
C HIS A 158 29.07 -5.30 -6.89
N ASP A 159 28.38 -5.89 -7.86
CA ASP A 159 28.78 -5.85 -9.27
C ASP A 159 28.66 -4.44 -9.85
N LEU A 160 27.62 -3.69 -9.47
CA LEU A 160 27.45 -2.30 -9.87
C LEU A 160 28.63 -1.43 -9.39
N LEU A 161 29.03 -1.58 -8.12
CA LEU A 161 30.14 -0.82 -7.55
C LEU A 161 31.51 -1.28 -8.07
N ALA A 162 31.71 -2.59 -8.23
CA ALA A 162 32.97 -3.16 -8.73
C ALA A 162 33.26 -2.77 -10.19
N ASN A 163 32.21 -2.74 -11.04
CA ASN A 163 32.34 -2.28 -12.43
C ASN A 163 32.43 -0.75 -12.54
N GLY A 164 32.01 -0.02 -11.50
CA GLY A 164 31.94 1.43 -11.46
C GLY A 164 30.66 1.97 -12.10
N ILE A 165 29.98 2.89 -11.41
CA ILE A 165 28.68 3.44 -11.84
C ILE A 165 28.72 4.15 -13.22
N GLY A 166 29.89 4.71 -13.59
CA GLY A 166 30.08 5.39 -14.88
C GLY A 166 30.32 4.45 -16.07
N SER A 167 30.53 3.14 -15.84
CA SER A 167 30.72 2.16 -16.92
C SER A 167 29.42 1.46 -17.35
N VAL A 168 28.30 1.74 -16.64
CA VAL A 168 27.04 1.06 -16.88
C VAL A 168 26.40 1.58 -18.17
N ASN A 169 26.09 0.65 -19.08
CA ASN A 169 25.45 0.92 -20.36
C ASN A 169 24.04 0.30 -20.43
N LYS A 170 23.33 0.52 -21.53
CA LYS A 170 21.97 -0.03 -21.75
C LYS A 170 21.89 -1.55 -21.61
N ALA A 171 22.94 -2.30 -21.97
CA ALA A 171 22.95 -3.74 -21.84
C ALA A 171 23.01 -4.16 -20.35
N ALA A 172 23.85 -3.50 -19.56
CA ALA A 172 23.91 -3.71 -18.11
C ALA A 172 22.60 -3.32 -17.42
N CYS A 173 21.97 -2.20 -17.78
CA CYS A 173 20.64 -1.83 -17.25
C CYS A 173 19.56 -2.87 -17.54
N SER A 174 19.60 -3.53 -18.71
CA SER A 174 18.67 -4.61 -19.07
C SER A 174 18.90 -5.88 -18.23
N GLN A 175 20.17 -6.23 -17.99
CA GLN A 175 20.53 -7.34 -17.10
C GLN A 175 20.07 -7.07 -15.67
N TYR A 176 20.35 -5.87 -15.14
CA TYR A 176 19.92 -5.46 -13.81
C TYR A 176 18.40 -5.41 -13.67
N SER A 177 17.68 -4.97 -14.70
CA SER A 177 16.20 -5.01 -14.73
C SER A 177 15.65 -6.44 -14.67
N THR A 178 16.37 -7.40 -15.26
CA THR A 178 16.00 -8.82 -15.19
C THR A 178 16.21 -9.37 -13.79
N LEU A 179 17.34 -9.03 -13.15
CA LEU A 179 17.63 -9.40 -11.76
C LEU A 179 16.64 -8.79 -10.77
N ALA A 180 16.31 -7.50 -10.93
CA ALA A 180 15.31 -6.82 -10.12
C ALA A 180 13.95 -7.53 -10.19
N LYS A 181 13.51 -7.95 -11.39
CA LYS A 181 12.24 -8.70 -11.56
C LYS A 181 12.20 -10.00 -10.77
N GLN A 182 13.32 -10.72 -10.67
CA GLN A 182 13.40 -11.99 -9.94
C GLN A 182 13.12 -11.82 -8.43
N LEU A 183 13.41 -10.66 -7.84
CA LEU A 183 13.14 -10.41 -6.42
C LEU A 183 11.66 -10.52 -6.03
N GLY A 184 10.74 -10.40 -7.00
CA GLY A 184 9.32 -10.66 -6.78
C GLY A 184 9.04 -12.11 -6.34
N ASP A 185 9.77 -13.07 -6.90
CA ASP A 185 9.64 -14.51 -6.55
C ASP A 185 10.17 -14.83 -5.15
N TYR A 186 10.98 -13.93 -4.59
CA TYR A 186 11.55 -14.01 -3.25
C TYR A 186 10.80 -13.18 -2.23
N TYR A 187 9.66 -12.58 -2.57
CA TYR A 187 8.86 -11.73 -1.68
C TYR A 187 9.66 -10.52 -1.14
N LEU A 188 10.42 -9.85 -2.02
CA LEU A 188 11.22 -8.65 -1.69
C LEU A 188 10.83 -7.44 -2.58
N PRO A 189 9.56 -6.98 -2.55
CA PRO A 189 9.12 -5.86 -3.37
C PRO A 189 9.82 -4.54 -3.02
N GLU A 190 10.18 -4.29 -1.77
CA GLU A 190 10.90 -3.05 -1.38
C GLU A 190 12.36 -3.04 -1.87
N PRO A 191 13.19 -4.09 -1.65
CA PRO A 191 14.50 -4.16 -2.28
C PRO A 191 14.42 -4.12 -3.82
N GLN A 192 13.40 -4.73 -4.41
CA GLN A 192 13.12 -4.62 -5.85
C GLN A 192 12.86 -3.18 -6.29
N ALA A 193 12.07 -2.42 -5.51
CA ALA A 193 11.79 -1.02 -5.80
C ALA A 193 13.08 -0.18 -5.77
N ILE A 194 13.92 -0.34 -4.74
CA ILE A 194 15.20 0.38 -4.65
C ILE A 194 16.13 -0.01 -5.81
N MET A 195 16.18 -1.28 -6.21
CA MET A 195 16.92 -1.69 -7.41
C MET A 195 16.42 -0.99 -8.67
N ASN A 196 15.11 -0.87 -8.86
CA ASN A 196 14.54 -0.16 -10.01
C ASN A 196 14.86 1.34 -9.97
N GLU A 197 14.88 1.96 -8.79
CA GLU A 197 15.32 3.36 -8.61
C GLU A 197 16.78 3.53 -9.03
N ILE A 198 17.68 2.63 -8.60
CA ILE A 198 19.09 2.62 -9.01
C ILE A 198 19.22 2.47 -10.54
N ILE A 199 18.50 1.51 -11.13
CA ILE A 199 18.55 1.27 -12.58
C ILE A 199 18.07 2.51 -13.35
N GLY A 200 17.02 3.17 -12.88
CA GLY A 200 16.51 4.40 -13.46
C GLY A 200 17.54 5.53 -13.40
N ALA A 201 18.15 5.75 -12.23
CA ALA A 201 19.18 6.77 -12.01
C ALA A 201 20.42 6.52 -12.88
N VAL A 202 20.89 5.28 -12.96
CA VAL A 202 22.03 4.90 -13.80
C VAL A 202 21.72 5.09 -15.29
N SER A 203 20.49 4.77 -15.73
CA SER A 203 20.06 5.04 -17.11
C SER A 203 20.14 6.52 -17.43
N LYS A 204 19.69 7.40 -16.52
CA LYS A 204 19.79 8.87 -16.69
C LYS A 204 21.24 9.34 -16.75
N LEU A 205 22.09 8.88 -15.84
CA LEU A 205 23.51 9.24 -15.82
C LEU A 205 24.22 8.85 -17.12
N SER A 206 23.86 7.71 -17.72
CA SER A 206 24.44 7.26 -19.00
C SER A 206 24.06 8.15 -20.19
N GLU A 207 22.92 8.84 -20.12
CA GLU A 207 22.43 9.75 -21.15
C GLU A 207 22.94 11.18 -20.92
N ASN A 208 23.06 11.60 -19.65
CA ASN A 208 23.54 12.91 -19.26
C ASN A 208 24.40 12.83 -17.99
N PRO A 209 25.75 12.86 -18.10
CA PRO A 209 26.63 12.81 -16.94
C PRO A 209 26.43 14.01 -16.00
N ASP A 210 26.11 13.72 -14.74
CA ASP A 210 25.86 14.72 -13.69
C ASP A 210 26.33 14.18 -12.33
N ASP A 211 27.12 14.97 -11.60
CA ASP A 211 27.62 14.63 -10.28
C ASP A 211 26.49 14.46 -9.26
N SER A 212 25.39 15.20 -9.40
CA SER A 212 24.22 15.06 -8.52
C SER A 212 23.55 13.70 -8.69
N GLU A 213 23.38 13.24 -9.93
CA GLU A 213 22.83 11.90 -10.21
C GLU A 213 23.81 10.79 -9.78
N ALA A 214 25.13 10.98 -9.95
CA ALA A 214 26.12 10.03 -9.42
C ALA A 214 26.03 9.88 -7.89
N ASN A 215 25.88 10.99 -7.16
CA ASN A 215 25.69 10.99 -5.71
C ASN A 215 24.36 10.32 -5.30
N ASN A 216 23.29 10.54 -6.07
CA ASN A 216 22.01 9.86 -5.87
C ASN A 216 22.14 8.32 -5.98
N ILE A 217 22.83 7.84 -7.03
CA ILE A 217 23.09 6.40 -7.21
C ILE A 217 23.86 5.83 -6.01
N ILE A 218 24.90 6.53 -5.53
CA ILE A 218 25.68 6.11 -4.36
C ILE A 218 24.78 6.03 -3.13
N ALA A 219 23.94 7.04 -2.88
CA ALA A 219 23.01 7.06 -1.75
C ALA A 219 22.01 5.88 -1.81
N LEU A 220 21.46 5.59 -2.99
CA LEU A 220 20.57 4.45 -3.21
C LEU A 220 21.28 3.10 -2.99
N CYS A 221 22.53 2.96 -3.45
CA CYS A 221 23.35 1.78 -3.19
C CYS A 221 23.62 1.58 -1.69
N VAL A 222 23.90 2.67 -0.95
CA VAL A 222 24.08 2.62 0.51
C VAL A 222 22.77 2.18 1.19
N ARG A 223 21.62 2.73 0.77
CA ARG A 223 20.30 2.35 1.28
C ARG A 223 20.01 0.87 1.03
N LEU A 224 20.18 0.38 -0.21
CA LEU A 224 19.96 -1.01 -0.56
C LEU A 224 20.92 -1.94 0.19
N GLY A 225 22.21 -1.63 0.21
CA GLY A 225 23.22 -2.42 0.91
C GLY A 225 22.97 -2.50 2.42
N SER A 226 22.52 -1.40 3.03
CA SER A 226 22.14 -1.39 4.45
C SER A 226 20.87 -2.20 4.72
N THR A 227 19.87 -2.09 3.85
CA THR A 227 18.64 -2.90 3.90
C THR A 227 18.95 -4.38 3.82
N ILE A 228 19.80 -4.78 2.87
CA ILE A 228 20.27 -6.17 2.71
C ILE A 228 20.97 -6.63 3.98
N LYS A 229 21.96 -5.88 4.47
CA LYS A 229 22.75 -6.26 5.65
C LYS A 229 21.86 -6.47 6.89
N LYS A 230 20.98 -5.50 7.18
CA LYS A 230 20.07 -5.54 8.34
C LYS A 230 19.04 -6.66 8.20
N SER A 231 18.46 -6.82 7.00
CA SER A 231 17.44 -7.85 6.73
C SER A 231 18.01 -9.27 6.81
N ARG A 232 19.25 -9.50 6.35
CA ARG A 232 19.94 -10.79 6.51
C ARG A 232 20.11 -11.14 7.98
N ALA A 233 20.68 -10.23 8.77
CA ALA A 233 20.88 -10.45 10.21
C ALA A 233 19.55 -10.75 10.93
N TYR A 234 18.50 -10.00 10.60
CA TYR A 234 17.16 -10.22 11.12
C TYR A 234 16.61 -11.59 10.75
N ILE A 235 16.70 -12.00 9.47
CA ILE A 235 16.23 -13.31 9.02
C ILE A 235 17.03 -14.44 9.70
N ASP A 236 18.36 -14.32 9.72
CA ASP A 236 19.24 -15.34 10.28
C ASP A 236 18.92 -15.56 11.77
N GLN A 237 18.77 -14.47 12.55
CA GLN A 237 18.32 -14.55 13.96
C GLN A 237 16.93 -15.18 14.12
N LYS A 238 15.97 -14.84 13.25
CA LYS A 238 14.61 -15.41 13.27
C LYS A 238 14.59 -16.90 12.96
N LEU A 239 15.42 -17.35 12.01
CA LEU A 239 15.54 -18.76 11.64
C LEU A 239 16.26 -19.57 12.73
N GLU A 240 17.32 -19.03 13.32
CA GLU A 240 18.07 -19.67 14.41
C GLU A 240 17.24 -19.82 15.69
N SER A 241 16.48 -18.78 16.06
CA SER A 241 15.62 -18.81 17.25
C SER A 241 14.34 -19.63 17.07
N GLY A 242 13.89 -19.84 15.83
CA GLY A 242 12.59 -20.43 15.52
C GLY A 242 11.40 -19.50 15.74
N GLU A 243 11.63 -18.25 16.17
CA GLU A 243 10.60 -17.22 16.37
C GLU A 243 10.29 -16.47 15.07
N VAL A 244 9.94 -17.22 14.03
CA VAL A 244 9.79 -16.78 12.64
C VAL A 244 8.58 -15.88 12.34
N LEU A 245 7.86 -15.43 13.37
CA LEU A 245 6.73 -14.52 13.21
C LEU A 245 7.22 -13.05 13.24
N PRO A 246 6.49 -12.14 12.57
CA PRO A 246 6.81 -10.71 12.61
C PRO A 246 6.81 -10.17 14.04
N GLU A 247 7.73 -9.25 14.30
CA GLU A 247 7.87 -8.52 15.58
C GLU A 247 7.86 -7.01 15.33
N ASP A 248 7.94 -6.20 16.39
CA ASP A 248 8.04 -4.74 16.30
C ASP A 248 9.38 -4.31 15.67
N SER A 249 9.48 -4.46 14.35
CA SER A 249 10.65 -4.18 13.55
C SER A 249 10.23 -3.65 12.18
N ILE A 250 10.80 -2.51 11.80
CA ILE A 250 10.61 -1.91 10.47
C ILE A 250 11.05 -2.84 9.34
N LEU A 251 11.98 -3.76 9.62
CA LEU A 251 12.53 -4.68 8.63
C LEU A 251 11.47 -5.58 8.02
N TYR A 252 10.37 -5.83 8.74
CA TYR A 252 9.27 -6.59 8.16
C TYR A 252 8.70 -5.89 6.92
N GLU A 253 8.46 -4.58 6.97
CA GLU A 253 7.95 -3.79 5.84
C GLU A 253 9.03 -3.46 4.83
N GLU A 254 10.27 -3.19 5.26
CA GLU A 254 11.41 -2.96 4.36
C GLU A 254 11.76 -4.20 3.50
N MET A 255 11.26 -5.38 3.86
CA MET A 255 11.33 -6.59 3.03
C MET A 255 10.04 -6.83 2.24
N GLY A 256 9.01 -6.00 2.37
CA GLY A 256 7.69 -6.17 1.73
C GLY A 256 6.67 -7.01 2.50
N GLY A 257 6.86 -7.14 3.81
CA GLY A 257 5.84 -7.64 4.72
C GLY A 257 4.64 -6.70 4.78
N ILE A 258 3.45 -7.28 4.94
CA ILE A 258 2.20 -6.53 5.05
C ILE A 258 1.59 -6.85 6.40
N TRP A 259 1.49 -5.85 7.27
CA TRP A 259 0.84 -6.00 8.57
C TRP A 259 -0.67 -6.11 8.44
N LYS A 260 -1.25 -6.98 9.26
CA LYS A 260 -2.67 -6.91 9.62
C LYS A 260 -2.84 -6.10 10.90
N LEU A 261 -3.95 -5.38 11.03
CA LEU A 261 -4.26 -4.63 12.24
C LEU A 261 -4.26 -5.53 13.49
N SER A 262 -4.80 -6.75 13.38
CA SER A 262 -4.77 -7.71 14.49
C SER A 262 -3.35 -8.04 14.96
N GLN A 263 -2.37 -8.10 14.05
CA GLN A 263 -0.98 -8.39 14.42
C GLN A 263 -0.34 -7.20 15.14
N LEU A 264 -0.65 -5.97 14.73
CA LEU A 264 -0.19 -4.77 15.43
C LEU A 264 -0.77 -4.73 16.85
N LYS A 265 -2.05 -5.06 17.01
CA LYS A 265 -2.71 -5.16 18.32
C LYS A 265 -2.12 -6.25 19.20
N GLU A 266 -1.85 -7.43 18.64
CA GLU A 266 -1.17 -8.54 19.35
C GLU A 266 0.22 -8.14 19.86
N LEU A 267 0.92 -7.24 19.17
CA LEU A 267 2.19 -6.68 19.59
C LEU A 267 2.06 -5.48 20.56
N GLY A 268 0.83 -5.10 20.93
CA GLY A 268 0.58 -3.92 21.76
C GLY A 268 0.82 -2.60 21.04
N LEU A 269 0.92 -2.60 19.71
CA LEU A 269 1.19 -1.42 18.89
C LEU A 269 -0.11 -0.72 18.50
N PHE A 270 -0.84 -0.23 19.50
CA PHE A 270 -2.05 0.55 19.30
C PHE A 270 -2.26 1.54 20.45
N ARG A 271 -3.12 2.54 20.21
CA ARG A 271 -3.64 3.46 21.22
C ARG A 271 -5.14 3.41 21.23
N GLU A 272 -5.72 3.47 22.43
CA GLU A 272 -7.17 3.57 22.59
C GLU A 272 -7.61 5.03 22.67
N ASN A 273 -8.75 5.34 22.06
CA ASN A 273 -9.41 6.65 22.13
C ASN A 273 -8.46 7.83 21.79
N ALA A 274 -7.63 7.65 20.75
CA ALA A 274 -6.68 8.66 20.32
C ALA A 274 -7.41 9.82 19.61
N GLU A 275 -7.15 11.05 20.04
CA GLU A 275 -7.60 12.26 19.36
C GLU A 275 -6.51 12.74 18.40
N ILE A 276 -6.79 12.63 17.09
CA ILE A 276 -5.83 12.97 16.03
C ILE A 276 -6.37 14.05 15.09
N LEU A 277 -5.49 14.96 14.69
CA LEU A 277 -5.81 16.03 13.74
C LEU A 277 -4.83 15.98 12.56
N GLN A 278 -5.34 16.05 11.32
CA GLN A 278 -4.49 16.04 10.13
C GLN A 278 -3.91 17.43 9.89
N LEU A 279 -2.59 17.51 9.90
CA LEU A 279 -1.85 18.75 9.69
C LEU A 279 -1.58 18.99 8.19
N SER A 280 -1.18 17.97 7.44
CA SER A 280 -1.00 18.07 6.00
C SER A 280 -1.53 16.84 5.25
N PHE A 281 -1.79 17.03 3.96
CA PHE A 281 -2.18 15.97 3.04
C PHE A 281 -1.59 16.25 1.67
N THR A 282 -0.95 15.25 1.06
CA THR A 282 -0.40 15.34 -0.29
C THR A 282 -0.71 14.06 -1.07
N ARG A 283 -0.75 14.18 -2.41
CA ARG A 283 -0.82 13.05 -3.31
C ARG A 283 0.47 12.98 -4.11
N ILE A 284 1.21 11.92 -3.90
CA ILE A 284 2.50 11.69 -4.55
C ILE A 284 2.29 10.72 -5.71
N ASP A 285 2.82 11.06 -6.88
CA ASP A 285 2.92 10.15 -8.02
C ASP A 285 4.33 9.54 -8.09
N ASN A 286 4.46 8.27 -7.70
CA ASN A 286 5.72 7.56 -7.77
C ASN A 286 5.79 6.75 -9.06
N GLU A 287 6.28 7.37 -10.14
CA GLU A 287 6.39 6.75 -11.46
C GLU A 287 7.31 5.52 -11.48
N LEU A 288 8.37 5.53 -10.65
CA LEU A 288 9.34 4.43 -10.56
C LEU A 288 8.69 3.19 -9.94
N ARG A 289 7.91 3.39 -8.87
CA ARG A 289 7.14 2.33 -8.21
C ARG A 289 5.80 2.03 -8.88
N LYS A 290 5.37 2.89 -9.80
CA LYS A 290 4.09 2.81 -10.54
C LYS A 290 2.90 2.79 -9.59
N GLU A 291 2.88 3.74 -8.67
CA GLU A 291 1.85 3.88 -7.65
C GLU A 291 1.59 5.35 -7.33
N PHE A 292 0.35 5.65 -6.96
CA PHE A 292 0.03 6.88 -6.26
C PHE A 292 0.07 6.62 -4.75
N VAL A 293 0.53 7.57 -3.97
CA VAL A 293 0.45 7.52 -2.51
C VAL A 293 -0.33 8.74 -2.04
N ASP A 294 -1.49 8.52 -1.43
CA ASP A 294 -2.17 9.57 -0.68
C ASP A 294 -1.59 9.57 0.74
N GLU A 295 -0.85 10.62 1.09
CA GLU A 295 -0.12 10.74 2.35
C GLU A 295 -0.74 11.83 3.21
N GLY A 296 -0.90 11.55 4.50
CA GLY A 296 -1.32 12.56 5.46
C GLY A 296 -0.44 12.53 6.70
N TYR A 297 0.00 13.70 7.17
CA TYR A 297 0.62 13.84 8.47
C TYR A 297 -0.41 14.26 9.51
N TRP A 298 -0.38 13.60 10.65
CA TRP A 298 -1.33 13.74 11.74
C TRP A 298 -0.58 14.05 13.02
N ILE A 299 -1.22 14.76 13.94
CA ILE A 299 -0.74 14.91 15.31
C ILE A 299 -1.69 14.20 16.26
N ASP A 300 -1.14 13.39 17.16
CA ASP A 300 -1.84 12.92 18.35
C ASP A 300 -1.84 14.05 19.38
N LEU A 301 -3.01 14.60 19.71
CA LEU A 301 -3.12 15.78 20.58
C LEU A 301 -2.62 15.51 22.01
N ALA A 302 -2.76 14.27 22.50
CA ALA A 302 -2.32 13.91 23.83
C ALA A 302 -0.80 13.76 23.87
N ALA A 303 -0.25 12.92 22.99
CA ALA A 303 1.18 12.58 22.99
C ALA A 303 2.06 13.67 22.36
N GLY A 304 1.54 14.40 21.36
CA GLY A 304 2.31 15.31 20.50
C GLY A 304 3.07 14.62 19.38
N ASP A 305 2.88 13.31 19.19
CA ASP A 305 3.55 12.56 18.13
C ASP A 305 3.02 13.01 16.76
N ILE A 306 3.95 13.31 15.85
CA ILE A 306 3.65 13.41 14.43
C ILE A 306 3.62 11.99 13.86
N LEU A 307 2.46 11.59 13.33
CA LEU A 307 2.14 10.27 12.79
C LEU A 307 1.78 10.41 11.30
N ARG A 308 1.74 9.31 10.55
CA ARG A 308 1.40 9.36 9.12
C ARG A 308 0.42 8.30 8.65
N THR A 309 -0.43 8.64 7.70
CA THR A 309 -1.23 7.69 6.91
C THR A 309 -0.66 7.58 5.51
N GLU A 310 -0.65 6.39 4.94
CA GLU A 310 -0.27 6.14 3.55
C GLU A 310 -1.32 5.23 2.90
N ASN A 311 -2.01 5.74 1.89
CA ASN A 311 -2.88 4.94 1.03
C ASN A 311 -2.18 4.72 -0.32
N ILE A 312 -1.49 3.58 -0.42
CA ILE A 312 -0.73 3.19 -1.61
C ILE A 312 -1.68 2.59 -2.65
N ARG A 313 -1.69 3.19 -3.85
CA ARG A 313 -2.57 2.84 -4.96
C ARG A 313 -1.74 2.51 -6.20
N PRO A 314 -1.32 1.24 -6.39
CA PRO A 314 -0.60 0.83 -7.59
C PRO A 314 -1.40 1.16 -8.85
N TYR A 315 -0.75 1.64 -9.92
CA TYR A 315 -1.41 2.07 -11.16
C TYR A 315 -2.37 1.02 -11.72
N LYS A 316 -1.99 -0.25 -11.63
CA LYS A 316 -2.81 -1.38 -12.12
C LYS A 316 -4.04 -1.66 -11.25
N ALA A 317 -4.09 -1.12 -10.04
CA ALA A 317 -5.11 -1.36 -9.02
C ALA A 317 -5.90 -0.10 -8.62
N VAL A 318 -5.62 1.07 -9.21
CA VAL A 318 -6.30 2.35 -8.87
C VAL A 318 -7.82 2.27 -8.98
N LYS A 319 -8.36 1.43 -9.87
CA LYS A 319 -9.82 1.22 -9.99
C LYS A 319 -10.46 0.53 -8.78
N TYR A 320 -9.66 -0.18 -7.97
CA TYR A 320 -10.13 -0.97 -6.84
C TYR A 320 -9.80 -0.33 -5.49
N ILE A 321 -8.87 0.64 -5.46
CA ILE A 321 -8.45 1.33 -4.25
C ILE A 321 -8.85 2.79 -4.38
N LYS A 322 -9.85 3.20 -3.59
CA LYS A 322 -10.32 4.58 -3.57
C LYS A 322 -9.19 5.50 -3.11
N THR A 323 -9.13 6.67 -3.71
CA THR A 323 -8.25 7.73 -3.23
C THR A 323 -8.77 8.28 -1.92
N ASP A 324 -7.85 8.65 -1.04
CA ASP A 324 -8.17 9.41 0.15
C ASP A 324 -8.23 10.91 -0.19
N ASP A 325 -8.82 11.67 0.73
CA ASP A 325 -8.93 13.12 0.66
C ASP A 325 -8.47 13.76 1.96
N ALA A 326 -8.21 15.06 1.89
CA ALA A 326 -7.92 15.93 3.01
C ALA A 326 -9.03 15.85 4.08
N LYS A 327 -8.63 15.70 5.34
CA LYS A 327 -9.52 15.63 6.50
C LYS A 327 -9.26 16.84 7.41
N PHE A 328 -10.27 17.62 7.73
CA PHE A 328 -10.13 18.87 8.50
C PHE A 328 -10.69 18.78 9.93
N ASP A 329 -11.54 17.79 10.18
CA ASP A 329 -12.10 17.51 11.50
C ASP A 329 -11.04 16.96 12.46
N LEU A 330 -11.32 17.08 13.76
CA LEU A 330 -10.69 16.26 14.78
C LEU A 330 -11.32 14.87 14.77
N TYR A 331 -10.48 13.83 14.81
CA TYR A 331 -10.92 12.44 14.83
C TYR A 331 -10.64 11.80 16.18
N THR A 332 -11.67 11.20 16.78
CA THR A 332 -11.54 10.32 17.94
C THR A 332 -11.53 8.89 17.44
N VAL A 333 -10.36 8.26 17.50
CA VAL A 333 -10.11 6.92 16.99
C VAL A 333 -10.12 5.93 18.15
N LYS A 334 -11.09 5.01 18.16
CA LYS A 334 -11.23 4.02 19.23
C LYS A 334 -9.99 3.14 19.38
N GLU A 335 -9.43 2.66 18.27
CA GLU A 335 -8.23 1.83 18.24
C GLU A 335 -7.31 2.29 17.10
N LEU A 336 -6.35 3.15 17.42
CA LEU A 336 -5.35 3.64 16.50
C LEU A 336 -4.17 2.66 16.45
N CYS A 337 -4.09 1.83 15.41
CA CYS A 337 -2.96 0.92 15.24
C CYS A 337 -1.73 1.66 14.71
N ILE A 338 -0.57 1.38 15.28
CA ILE A 338 0.69 2.05 14.98
C ILE A 338 1.67 1.02 14.40
N TYR A 339 2.26 1.33 13.25
CA TYR A 339 3.22 0.45 12.59
C TYR A 339 4.60 0.58 13.25
N PRO A 340 5.45 -0.46 13.26
CA PRO A 340 6.83 -0.36 13.73
C PRO A 340 7.58 0.85 13.17
N GLY A 341 8.44 1.46 13.98
CA GLY A 341 9.20 2.64 13.56
C GLY A 341 9.68 3.49 14.72
N THR A 342 10.50 4.49 14.39
CA THR A 342 11.09 5.44 15.34
C THR A 342 10.23 6.70 15.42
N ILE A 343 10.29 7.56 14.40
CA ILE A 343 9.48 8.78 14.29
C ILE A 343 8.52 8.67 13.12
N ASN A 344 7.52 9.57 13.08
CA ASN A 344 6.56 9.64 11.97
C ASN A 344 5.95 8.29 11.63
N ARG A 345 5.66 7.48 12.67
CA ARG A 345 5.21 6.10 12.52
C ARG A 345 3.91 6.08 11.71
N ARG A 346 3.80 5.11 10.80
CA ARG A 346 2.56 4.92 10.07
C ARG A 346 1.47 4.53 11.05
N ILE A 347 0.26 4.99 10.80
CA ILE A 347 -0.94 4.67 11.57
C ILE A 347 -2.06 4.20 10.65
N ARG A 348 -2.97 3.39 11.21
CA ARG A 348 -4.19 2.95 10.54
C ARG A 348 -5.26 2.63 11.56
N TRP A 349 -6.50 2.85 11.18
CA TRP A 349 -7.68 2.51 11.96
C TRP A 349 -8.80 2.02 11.05
N GLU A 350 -9.84 1.44 11.62
CA GLU A 350 -11.04 0.98 10.89
C GLU A 350 -12.19 1.97 11.07
N GLU A 351 -12.40 2.42 12.31
CA GLU A 351 -13.52 3.29 12.69
C GLU A 351 -13.01 4.50 13.46
N ALA A 352 -13.62 5.65 13.20
CA ALA A 352 -13.37 6.89 13.91
C ALA A 352 -14.63 7.76 13.88
N GLU A 353 -14.88 8.47 14.98
CA GLU A 353 -15.84 9.56 15.03
C GLU A 353 -15.10 10.86 14.73
N SER A 354 -15.79 11.83 14.12
CA SER A 354 -15.20 13.13 13.82
C SER A 354 -16.09 14.27 14.28
N ARG A 355 -15.46 15.39 14.64
CA ARG A 355 -16.10 16.67 14.92
C ARG A 355 -15.27 17.81 14.31
N PRO A 356 -15.87 18.96 13.99
CA PRO A 356 -15.10 20.14 13.64
C PRO A 356 -14.04 20.45 14.71
N ALA A 357 -12.84 20.80 14.26
CA ALA A 357 -11.79 21.29 15.14
C ALA A 357 -12.14 22.67 15.68
N GLU A 358 -11.82 22.91 16.95
CA GLU A 358 -12.08 24.15 17.67
C GLU A 358 -10.76 24.85 18.02
N THR A 359 -10.81 26.15 18.37
CA THR A 359 -9.65 26.94 18.82
C THR A 359 -8.81 26.25 19.89
N LYS A 360 -9.44 25.51 20.82
CA LYS A 360 -8.73 24.75 21.86
C LYS A 360 -7.86 23.62 21.30
N ASP A 361 -8.28 22.99 20.21
CA ASP A 361 -7.56 21.90 19.57
C ASP A 361 -6.32 22.44 18.86
N PHE A 362 -6.44 23.58 18.17
CA PHE A 362 -5.29 24.26 17.55
C PHE A 362 -4.30 24.78 18.61
N ALA A 363 -4.78 25.34 19.72
CA ALA A 363 -3.93 25.72 20.85
C ALA A 363 -3.18 24.51 21.43
N GLN A 364 -3.81 23.34 21.48
CA GLN A 364 -3.14 22.10 21.88
C GLN A 364 -2.07 21.70 20.88
N VAL A 365 -2.32 21.77 19.56
CA VAL A 365 -1.28 21.54 18.54
C VAL A 365 -0.10 22.50 18.70
N LEU A 366 -0.36 23.80 18.84
CA LEU A 366 0.69 24.82 19.05
C LEU A 366 1.54 24.49 20.28
N SER A 367 0.94 24.03 21.37
CA SER A 367 1.67 23.65 22.59
C SER A 367 2.63 22.46 22.42
N LYS A 368 2.50 21.69 21.33
CA LYS A 368 3.37 20.54 21.01
C LYS A 368 4.52 20.91 20.08
N ALA A 369 4.54 22.11 19.52
CA ALA A 369 5.62 22.55 18.66
C ALA A 369 6.93 22.67 19.45
N GLU A 370 8.03 22.21 18.86
CA GLU A 370 9.36 22.26 19.48
C GLU A 370 10.21 23.43 18.94
N SER A 371 11.38 23.66 19.54
CA SER A 371 12.34 24.63 19.01
C SER A 371 13.00 24.10 17.72
N ILE A 372 13.55 24.99 16.90
CA ILE A 372 14.27 24.62 15.68
C ILE A 372 15.48 23.74 16.05
N SER A 373 16.22 24.09 17.09
CA SER A 373 17.40 23.32 17.54
C SER A 373 17.05 21.90 18.01
N SER A 374 15.95 21.74 18.74
CA SER A 374 15.46 20.43 19.17
C SER A 374 15.06 19.57 17.96
N ALA A 375 14.27 20.15 17.05
CA ALA A 375 13.82 19.46 15.85
C ALA A 375 14.99 19.01 14.97
N VAL A 376 15.98 19.88 14.74
CA VAL A 376 17.19 19.55 13.97
C VAL A 376 18.00 18.45 14.64
N LYS A 377 18.11 18.45 15.97
CA LYS A 377 18.80 17.37 16.71
C LYS A 377 18.07 16.03 16.53
N ASN A 378 16.75 16.03 16.61
CA ASN A 378 15.92 14.84 16.44
C ASN A 378 16.03 14.32 14.99
N ALA A 379 15.85 15.20 14.00
CA ALA A 379 16.03 14.88 12.59
C ALA A 379 17.42 14.33 12.28
N LYS A 380 18.49 14.95 12.82
CA LYS A 380 19.86 14.45 12.65
C LYS A 380 20.06 13.05 13.22
N ASN A 381 19.39 12.69 14.31
CA ASN A 381 19.50 11.35 14.86
C ASN A 381 18.72 10.33 14.03
N GLU A 382 17.54 10.71 13.53
CA GLU A 382 16.75 9.87 12.64
C GLU A 382 17.46 9.63 11.30
N LEU A 383 17.91 10.69 10.62
CA LEU A 383 18.48 10.61 9.27
C LEU A 383 19.85 9.91 9.20
N LYS A 384 20.45 9.55 10.34
CA LYS A 384 21.60 8.63 10.38
C LYS A 384 21.19 7.19 10.06
N ASN A 385 19.93 6.84 10.28
CA ASN A 385 19.41 5.54 9.94
C ASN A 385 19.07 5.48 8.46
N THR A 386 19.78 4.64 7.73
CA THR A 386 19.64 4.39 6.29
C THR A 386 18.28 3.86 5.85
N LEU A 387 17.46 3.37 6.78
CA LEU A 387 16.10 2.89 6.52
C LEU A 387 15.04 3.97 6.74
N SER A 388 15.44 5.11 7.31
CA SER A 388 14.53 6.22 7.55
C SER A 388 14.19 6.93 6.25
N ARG A 389 13.09 7.68 6.28
CA ARG A 389 12.71 8.58 5.19
C ARG A 389 13.80 9.64 4.99
N PRO A 390 13.90 10.25 3.80
CA PRO A 390 14.91 11.27 3.50
C PRO A 390 14.71 12.60 4.26
N TYR A 391 13.63 12.72 5.03
CA TYR A 391 13.35 13.84 5.91
C TYR A 391 12.65 13.35 7.18
N ALA A 392 12.70 14.17 8.24
CA ALA A 392 11.91 14.00 9.46
C ALA A 392 10.78 15.04 9.47
N ALA A 393 9.52 14.61 9.52
CA ALA A 393 8.40 15.54 9.65
C ALA A 393 8.28 16.01 11.10
N VAL A 394 8.36 17.31 11.31
CA VAL A 394 8.39 17.95 12.63
C VAL A 394 7.47 19.15 12.68
N LEU A 395 7.03 19.51 13.88
CA LEU A 395 6.25 20.71 14.15
C LEU A 395 7.13 21.70 14.93
N ILE A 396 7.55 22.78 14.28
CA ILE A 396 8.45 23.79 14.88
C ILE A 396 7.71 25.09 15.17
N ASN A 397 8.08 25.76 16.26
CA ASN A 397 7.62 27.12 16.55
C ASN A 397 8.23 28.13 15.57
N PHE A 398 7.49 29.20 15.29
CA PHE A 398 8.03 30.38 14.61
C PHE A 398 7.42 31.67 15.16
N ASP A 399 8.23 32.73 15.15
CA ASP A 399 7.81 34.11 15.43
C ASP A 399 7.55 34.87 14.12
N SER A 400 8.40 34.66 13.11
CA SER A 400 8.28 35.29 11.81
C SER A 400 8.85 34.42 10.69
N ILE A 401 8.42 34.72 9.47
CA ILE A 401 8.91 34.10 8.24
C ILE A 401 9.37 35.23 7.32
N GLU A 402 10.66 35.27 7.05
CA GLU A 402 11.28 36.36 6.32
C GLU A 402 11.82 35.87 4.98
N TYR A 403 11.77 36.75 3.98
CA TYR A 403 12.28 36.47 2.65
C TYR A 403 13.30 37.53 2.25
N THR A 404 14.44 37.07 1.73
CA THR A 404 15.45 37.94 1.12
C THR A 404 14.96 38.47 -0.23
N GLY A 405 15.63 39.51 -0.76
CA GLY A 405 15.28 40.12 -2.05
C GLY A 405 15.35 39.17 -3.25
N ASP A 406 16.16 38.11 -3.16
CA ASP A 406 16.28 37.04 -4.16
C ASP A 406 15.30 35.87 -3.92
N GLY A 407 14.43 35.96 -2.90
CA GLY A 407 13.33 35.04 -2.66
C GLY A 407 13.64 33.86 -1.75
N HIS A 408 14.83 33.78 -1.14
CA HIS A 408 15.13 32.76 -0.13
C HIS A 408 14.39 33.05 1.17
N GLY A 409 13.62 32.06 1.64
CA GLY A 409 12.85 32.15 2.88
C GLY A 409 13.62 31.62 4.08
N VAL A 410 13.38 32.20 5.26
CA VAL A 410 13.92 31.75 6.54
C VAL A 410 12.80 31.79 7.58
N VAL A 411 12.69 30.72 8.37
CA VAL A 411 11.86 30.69 9.57
C VAL A 411 12.69 31.18 10.75
N LYS A 412 12.14 32.10 11.55
CA LYS A 412 12.77 32.60 12.78
C LYS A 412 11.95 32.24 14.00
N CYS A 413 12.63 31.83 15.07
CA CYS A 413 12.05 31.57 16.39
C CYS A 413 13.07 31.94 17.47
N GLY A 414 12.86 33.06 18.18
CA GLY A 414 13.85 33.68 19.05
C GLY A 414 15.15 33.98 18.29
N ASP A 415 16.26 33.44 18.81
CA ASP A 415 17.59 33.56 18.18
C ASP A 415 17.86 32.44 17.15
N GLU A 416 16.93 31.51 16.95
CA GLU A 416 17.08 30.37 16.05
C GLU A 416 16.52 30.68 14.66
N THR A 417 17.21 30.18 13.63
CA THR A 417 16.79 30.35 12.24
C THR A 417 16.99 29.07 11.43
N ILE A 418 16.12 28.80 10.47
CA ILE A 418 16.31 27.72 9.50
C ILE A 418 15.86 28.13 8.09
N ALA A 419 16.65 27.74 7.09
CA ALA A 419 16.38 28.03 5.69
C ALA A 419 15.20 27.20 5.16
N LEU A 420 14.31 27.85 4.41
CA LEU A 420 13.21 27.23 3.70
C LEU A 420 13.70 26.71 2.33
N ARG A 421 13.45 25.44 2.04
CA ARG A 421 13.73 24.81 0.74
C ARG A 421 12.64 23.82 0.38
N GLU A 422 12.35 23.73 -0.91
CA GLU A 422 11.40 22.73 -1.40
C GLU A 422 12.01 21.32 -1.29
N PHE A 423 11.13 20.35 -0.99
CA PHE A 423 11.46 18.94 -1.06
C PHE A 423 10.59 18.32 -2.17
N ASN A 424 11.13 17.35 -2.91
CA ASN A 424 10.51 16.86 -4.16
C ASN A 424 9.04 16.45 -4.02
N ASP A 425 8.64 15.89 -2.87
CA ASP A 425 7.26 15.43 -2.62
C ASP A 425 6.28 16.57 -2.29
N TYR A 426 6.78 17.80 -2.08
CA TYR A 426 6.02 19.01 -1.73
C TYR A 426 6.46 20.19 -2.62
N PRO A 427 6.26 20.10 -3.95
CA PRO A 427 6.66 21.16 -4.86
C PRO A 427 5.82 22.42 -4.64
N GLY A 428 6.45 23.59 -4.69
CA GLY A 428 5.76 24.88 -4.57
C GLY A 428 5.37 25.30 -3.15
N SER A 429 5.61 24.49 -2.12
CA SER A 429 5.16 24.81 -0.74
C SER A 429 5.83 26.06 -0.16
N CYS A 430 7.11 26.29 -0.48
CA CYS A 430 7.81 27.52 -0.11
C CYS A 430 7.20 28.75 -0.80
N SER A 431 6.74 28.59 -2.04
CA SER A 431 6.09 29.64 -2.81
C SER A 431 4.71 29.97 -2.24
N ALA A 432 3.92 28.95 -1.87
CA ALA A 432 2.64 29.13 -1.19
C ALA A 432 2.81 29.86 0.15
N LEU A 433 3.79 29.44 0.96
CA LEU A 433 4.09 30.08 2.24
C LEU A 433 4.44 31.56 2.08
N ARG A 434 5.18 31.91 1.01
CA ARG A 434 5.57 33.30 0.73
C ARG A 434 4.37 34.21 0.47
N LEU A 435 3.29 33.68 -0.11
CA LEU A 435 2.08 34.46 -0.40
C LEU A 435 1.34 34.87 0.88
N ILE A 436 1.45 34.07 1.95
CA ILE A 436 0.73 34.29 3.20
C ILE A 436 1.63 34.81 4.33
N SER A 437 2.95 34.78 4.18
CA SER A 437 3.88 35.12 5.28
C SER A 437 3.68 36.52 5.85
N GLY A 438 3.26 37.49 5.03
CA GLY A 438 3.01 38.87 5.47
C GLY A 438 1.82 39.05 6.42
N VAL A 439 0.96 38.04 6.58
CA VAL A 439 -0.18 38.07 7.51
C VAL A 439 0.01 37.15 8.72
N LEU A 440 1.14 36.45 8.82
CA LEU A 440 1.44 35.56 9.94
C LEU A 440 2.19 36.33 11.04
N SER A 441 1.73 36.21 12.29
CA SER A 441 2.33 36.86 13.46
C SER A 441 2.92 35.86 14.47
N GLY A 442 3.27 34.67 14.01
CA GLY A 442 3.75 33.54 14.81
C GLY A 442 2.83 32.32 14.72
N GLY A 443 3.25 31.22 15.33
CA GLY A 443 2.51 29.96 15.36
C GLY A 443 3.45 28.77 15.25
N ALA A 444 2.99 27.70 14.60
CA ALA A 444 3.81 26.53 14.32
C ALA A 444 3.80 26.17 12.83
N LEU A 445 4.91 25.62 12.35
CA LEU A 445 5.04 25.07 11.01
C LEU A 445 5.23 23.56 11.10
N LEU A 446 4.36 22.80 10.44
CA LEU A 446 4.66 21.41 10.10
C LEU A 446 5.49 21.42 8.83
N GLY A 447 6.57 20.63 8.81
CA GLY A 447 7.37 20.45 7.61
C GLY A 447 8.41 19.34 7.74
N GLY A 448 9.04 19.03 6.62
CA GLY A 448 10.14 18.06 6.54
C GLY A 448 11.48 18.74 6.79
N LEU A 449 12.18 18.32 7.85
CA LEU A 449 13.61 18.60 8.04
C LEU A 449 14.45 17.59 7.28
N PHE A 450 15.30 18.08 6.39
CA PHE A 450 16.20 17.24 5.60
C PHE A 450 17.60 17.85 5.53
N TYR A 451 18.59 17.00 5.27
CA TYR A 451 19.96 17.44 5.04
C TYR A 451 20.15 17.78 3.56
N ASP A 452 20.40 19.05 3.27
CA ASP A 452 20.76 19.53 1.93
C ASP A 452 22.26 19.29 1.72
N ALA A 453 22.57 18.31 0.85
CA ALA A 453 23.94 17.93 0.55
C ALA A 453 24.71 19.01 -0.22
N GLN A 454 24.04 19.87 -1.00
CA GLN A 454 24.69 20.95 -1.73
C GLN A 454 25.09 22.09 -0.80
N GLN A 455 24.25 22.35 0.21
CA GLN A 455 24.47 23.43 1.18
C GLN A 455 25.16 22.96 2.46
N HIS A 456 25.45 21.65 2.58
CA HIS A 456 26.02 21.02 3.76
C HIS A 456 25.31 21.40 5.08
N SER A 457 23.99 21.55 5.04
CA SER A 457 23.19 22.06 6.16
C SER A 457 21.78 21.48 6.18
N PHE A 458 21.11 21.59 7.33
CA PHE A 458 19.70 21.24 7.43
C PHE A 458 18.83 22.35 6.85
N SER A 459 17.83 21.95 6.06
CA SER A 459 16.80 22.83 5.51
C SER A 459 15.41 22.32 5.90
N PHE A 460 14.43 23.21 5.83
CA PHE A 460 13.05 22.93 6.19
C PHE A 460 12.12 23.09 4.97
N SER A 461 11.39 22.05 4.62
CA SER A 461 10.33 22.11 3.62
C SER A 461 8.98 22.24 4.32
N PRO A 462 8.28 23.38 4.19
CA PRO A 462 7.04 23.61 4.92
C PRO A 462 5.88 22.85 4.27
N PHE A 463 5.00 22.24 5.07
CA PHE A 463 3.81 21.50 4.61
C PHE A 463 2.50 22.19 5.03
N SER A 464 2.47 22.82 6.21
CA SER A 464 1.32 23.59 6.69
C SER A 464 1.73 24.56 7.78
N VAL A 465 0.92 25.61 7.96
CA VAL A 465 0.98 26.58 9.06
C VAL A 465 -0.16 26.28 10.03
N VAL A 466 0.14 26.19 11.32
CA VAL A 466 -0.84 26.12 12.39
C VAL A 466 -0.90 27.49 13.07
N THR A 467 -2.10 28.06 13.13
CA THR A 467 -2.39 29.30 13.85
C THR A 467 -3.32 29.00 15.03
N GLU A 468 -3.71 30.02 15.80
CA GLU A 468 -4.66 29.84 16.91
C GLU A 468 -6.03 29.33 16.46
N ASN A 469 -6.42 29.54 15.19
CA ASN A 469 -7.78 29.31 14.72
C ASN A 469 -7.90 28.32 13.57
N GLU A 470 -6.81 27.98 12.89
CA GLU A 470 -6.85 27.14 11.71
C GLU A 470 -5.50 26.50 11.36
N ILE A 471 -5.57 25.50 10.48
CA ILE A 471 -4.41 24.90 9.79
C ILE A 471 -4.48 25.29 8.31
N ILE A 472 -3.47 26.02 7.85
CA ILE A 472 -3.32 26.43 6.45
C ILE A 472 -2.36 25.47 5.76
N ARG A 473 -2.86 24.63 4.86
CA ARG A 473 -2.05 23.66 4.09
C ARG A 473 -1.42 24.34 2.89
N LEU A 474 -0.15 24.04 2.63
CA LEU A 474 0.69 24.73 1.63
C LEU A 474 0.80 23.98 0.31
#